data_AF-A0A917ZBJ5-F1
#
_entry.id   AF-A0A917ZBJ5-F1
#
_cell.length_a   1.000
_cell.length_b   1.000
_cell.length_c   1.000
_cell.angle_alpha   90.00
_cell.angle_beta   90.00
_cell.angle_gamma   90.00
#
_symmetry.space_group_name_H-M   'P 1'
#
loop_
_entity.id
_entity.type
_entity.pdbx_description
1 polymer ?
#
loop_
_entity_poly.entity_id
_entity_poly.type
_entity_poly.pdbx_seq_one_letter_code
_entity_poly.pdbx_strand_id
1 'polypeptide(L)'
;MPSSKKNLKLLGAAILAAALGTGGYIAYSSMQTQHRDNLEDLEQFGFGMSSHSPYSESVGELGALQLPATFADDELTPTQRVIYGLMQDKDRLIEENRALKEDLEKLRQQVAELQEYRQTNERFAPETFDEEVRRVETDLRTYLGRLPEAERFSNLRIEIMAAASAEEYRRFVRQHRLMVDSVDRDVIVNRQLPGFAFCVGDAAEIATNSASEERMVAQYLRAGDSSLLTAPLRRDLETVLEPCQLALRKALESTL
;
A
#
# COMPACT_ATOMS: atom_id res chain seq x y z
N MET A 1 30.64 -8.38 -65.42
CA MET A 1 29.29 -8.55 -66.00
C MET A 1 28.26 -8.77 -64.88
N PRO A 2 27.49 -7.74 -64.45
CA PRO A 2 26.64 -7.80 -63.27
C PRO A 2 25.15 -7.57 -63.58
N SER A 3 24.53 -8.38 -64.46
CA SER A 3 23.12 -8.20 -64.89
C SER A 3 22.14 -9.31 -64.45
N SER A 4 22.62 -10.49 -64.05
CA SER A 4 21.75 -11.64 -63.73
C SER A 4 21.03 -11.52 -62.37
N LYS A 5 21.66 -10.94 -61.35
CA LYS A 5 21.09 -10.89 -59.98
C LYS A 5 19.99 -9.84 -59.78
N LYS A 6 19.94 -8.79 -60.61
CA LYS A 6 18.90 -7.74 -60.52
C LYS A 6 17.58 -8.19 -61.16
N ASN A 7 17.65 -8.88 -62.30
CA ASN A 7 16.46 -9.39 -62.98
C ASN A 7 15.78 -10.54 -62.20
N LEU A 8 16.57 -11.37 -61.49
CA LEU A 8 16.02 -12.42 -60.61
C LEU A 8 15.27 -11.86 -59.40
N LYS A 9 15.74 -10.74 -58.82
CA LYS A 9 15.07 -10.06 -57.69
C LYS A 9 13.79 -9.35 -58.11
N LEU A 10 13.78 -8.73 -59.30
CA LEU A 10 12.59 -8.08 -59.85
C LEU A 10 11.49 -9.09 -60.22
N LEU A 11 11.86 -10.24 -60.78
CA LEU A 11 10.91 -11.31 -61.09
C LEU A 11 10.33 -11.95 -59.81
N GLY A 12 11.18 -12.19 -58.80
CA GLY A 12 10.74 -12.71 -57.51
C GLY A 12 9.78 -11.78 -56.77
N ALA A 13 10.04 -10.47 -56.79
CA ALA A 13 9.16 -9.48 -56.17
C ALA A 13 7.78 -9.38 -56.86
N ALA A 14 7.74 -9.47 -58.19
CA ALA A 14 6.48 -9.44 -58.95
C ALA A 14 5.60 -10.68 -58.67
N ILE A 15 6.21 -11.87 -58.57
CA ILE A 15 5.49 -13.11 -58.25
C ILE A 15 4.96 -13.08 -56.82
N LEU A 16 5.74 -12.54 -55.87
CA LEU A 16 5.33 -12.42 -54.46
C LEU A 16 4.17 -11.41 -54.30
N ALA A 17 4.21 -10.29 -55.02
CA ALA A 17 3.12 -9.31 -55.01
C ALA A 17 1.84 -9.87 -55.63
N ALA A 18 1.94 -10.64 -56.72
CA ALA A 18 0.80 -11.30 -57.34
C ALA A 18 0.19 -12.38 -56.41
N ALA A 19 1.03 -13.17 -55.73
CA ALA A 19 0.57 -14.20 -54.77
C ALA A 19 -0.09 -13.60 -53.52
N LEU A 20 0.43 -12.48 -53.00
CA LEU A 20 -0.19 -11.77 -51.88
C LEU A 20 -1.50 -11.10 -52.29
N GLY A 21 -1.59 -10.56 -53.51
CA GLY A 21 -2.82 -9.98 -54.05
C GLY A 21 -3.93 -11.03 -54.25
N THR A 22 -3.60 -12.19 -54.83
CA THR A 22 -4.58 -13.26 -55.04
C THR A 22 -4.97 -13.96 -53.73
N GLY A 23 -4.00 -14.22 -52.83
CA GLY A 23 -4.29 -14.79 -51.51
C GLY A 23 -5.12 -13.86 -50.63
N GLY A 24 -4.81 -12.55 -50.64
CA GLY A 24 -5.58 -11.53 -49.91
C GLY A 24 -7.01 -11.39 -50.43
N TYR A 25 -7.21 -11.44 -51.75
CA TYR A 25 -8.54 -11.36 -52.36
C TYR A 25 -9.43 -12.57 -52.02
N ILE A 26 -8.87 -13.78 -52.00
CA ILE A 26 -9.61 -15.01 -51.65
C ILE A 26 -9.96 -15.03 -50.16
N ALA A 27 -9.04 -14.63 -49.27
CA ALA A 27 -9.32 -14.54 -47.84
C ALA A 27 -10.39 -13.48 -47.54
N TYR A 28 -10.31 -12.32 -48.20
CA TYR A 28 -11.30 -11.25 -48.05
C TYR A 28 -12.68 -11.67 -48.57
N SER A 29 -12.76 -12.31 -49.74
CA SER A 29 -14.05 -12.75 -50.29
C SER A 29 -14.69 -13.86 -49.45
N SER A 30 -13.89 -14.80 -48.93
CA SER A 30 -14.34 -15.83 -47.98
C SER A 30 -14.86 -15.25 -46.66
N MET A 31 -14.24 -14.18 -46.17
CA MET A 31 -14.65 -13.51 -44.93
C MET A 31 -15.92 -12.67 -45.13
N GLN A 32 -16.07 -12.05 -46.31
CA GLN A 32 -17.29 -11.33 -46.68
C GLN A 32 -18.49 -12.25 -46.88
N THR A 33 -18.29 -13.45 -47.46
CA THR A 33 -19.36 -14.45 -47.60
C THR A 33 -19.77 -14.99 -46.24
N GLN A 34 -18.83 -15.30 -45.33
CA GLN A 34 -19.17 -15.72 -43.96
C GLN A 34 -19.89 -14.63 -43.17
N HIS A 35 -19.53 -13.35 -43.33
CA HIS A 35 -20.25 -12.26 -42.67
C HIS A 35 -21.68 -12.08 -43.19
N ARG A 36 -21.89 -12.29 -44.49
CA ARG A 36 -23.22 -12.18 -45.10
C ARG A 36 -24.11 -13.36 -44.71
N ASP A 37 -23.58 -14.58 -44.73
CA ASP A 37 -24.33 -15.78 -44.35
C ASP A 37 -24.68 -15.75 -42.85
N ASN A 38 -23.78 -15.27 -41.99
CA ASN A 38 -24.07 -15.07 -40.56
C ASN A 38 -25.11 -13.97 -40.30
N LEU A 39 -25.14 -12.92 -41.13
CA LEU A 39 -26.16 -11.86 -41.03
C LEU A 39 -27.53 -12.36 -41.51
N GLU A 40 -27.56 -13.16 -42.57
CA GLU A 40 -28.77 -13.78 -43.11
C GLU A 40 -29.38 -14.77 -42.10
N ASP A 41 -28.54 -15.59 -41.44
CA ASP A 41 -28.97 -16.46 -40.34
C ASP A 41 -29.52 -15.64 -39.15
N LEU A 42 -28.85 -14.53 -38.76
CA LEU A 42 -29.33 -13.65 -37.69
C LEU A 42 -30.68 -12.98 -38.02
N GLU A 43 -30.89 -12.57 -39.27
CA GLU A 43 -32.15 -11.97 -39.73
C GLU A 43 -33.28 -13.02 -39.73
N GLN A 44 -32.99 -14.27 -40.10
CA GLN A 44 -33.98 -15.36 -40.09
C GLN A 44 -34.39 -15.80 -38.67
N PHE A 45 -33.52 -15.65 -37.66
CA PHE A 45 -33.88 -15.86 -36.25
C PHE A 45 -34.90 -14.85 -35.71
N GLY A 46 -34.97 -13.63 -36.28
CA GLY A 46 -36.02 -12.65 -35.96
C GLY A 46 -37.43 -13.07 -36.40
N PHE A 47 -37.53 -13.90 -37.44
CA PHE A 47 -38.80 -14.41 -37.98
C PHE A 47 -39.15 -15.84 -37.50
N GLY A 48 -38.17 -16.60 -36.98
CA GLY A 48 -38.37 -17.94 -36.41
C GLY A 48 -38.86 -17.97 -34.95
N MET A 49 -38.72 -16.88 -34.19
CA MET A 49 -39.24 -16.77 -32.81
C MET A 49 -40.72 -16.30 -32.77
N SER A 50 -41.60 -16.88 -33.60
CA SER A 50 -43.04 -16.84 -33.32
C SER A 50 -43.43 -18.05 -32.47
N SER A 51 -43.61 -17.77 -31.17
CA SER A 51 -44.33 -18.57 -30.15
C SER A 51 -44.22 -20.09 -30.25
N HIS A 52 -43.04 -20.64 -29.96
CA HIS A 52 -42.97 -21.96 -29.33
C HIS A 52 -42.05 -21.83 -28.12
N SER A 53 -42.63 -21.47 -26.98
CA SER A 53 -41.98 -21.68 -25.67
C SER A 53 -41.70 -23.19 -25.55
N PRO A 54 -40.44 -23.64 -25.54
CA PRO A 54 -40.15 -25.06 -25.33
C PRO A 54 -40.28 -25.45 -23.85
N TYR A 55 -40.62 -24.50 -22.97
CA TYR A 55 -40.96 -24.77 -21.58
C TYR A 55 -42.45 -25.10 -21.47
N SER A 56 -42.80 -26.36 -21.74
CA SER A 56 -43.89 -27.00 -21.01
C SER A 56 -43.27 -27.96 -20.01
N GLU A 57 -43.35 -27.62 -18.73
CA GLU A 57 -43.11 -28.57 -17.66
C GLU A 57 -44.11 -29.72 -17.83
N SER A 58 -43.64 -30.94 -18.07
CA SER A 58 -44.49 -32.12 -18.08
C SER A 58 -44.29 -32.90 -16.78
N VAL A 59 -45.39 -33.23 -16.12
CA VAL A 59 -45.42 -33.95 -14.85
C VAL A 59 -45.49 -35.45 -15.17
N GLY A 60 -44.47 -36.21 -14.78
CA GLY A 60 -44.49 -37.67 -14.87
C GLY A 60 -45.53 -38.29 -13.93
N GLU A 61 -45.98 -39.50 -14.22
CA GLU A 61 -47.08 -40.22 -13.52
C GLU A 61 -46.93 -40.34 -11.98
N LEU A 62 -45.74 -40.08 -11.43
CA LEU A 62 -45.43 -40.14 -10.00
C LEU A 62 -45.16 -38.76 -9.36
N GLY A 63 -45.43 -37.66 -10.05
CA GLY A 63 -45.42 -36.29 -9.48
C GLY A 63 -44.05 -35.63 -9.29
N ALA A 64 -42.97 -36.19 -9.85
CA ALA A 64 -41.65 -35.55 -9.84
C ALA A 64 -41.45 -34.65 -11.08
N LEU A 65 -40.95 -33.43 -10.88
CA LEU A 65 -40.54 -32.50 -11.94
C LEU A 65 -39.34 -33.10 -12.70
N GLN A 66 -39.56 -33.51 -13.95
CA GLN A 66 -38.49 -33.93 -14.85
C GLN A 66 -37.90 -32.71 -15.54
N LEU A 67 -36.62 -32.43 -15.26
CA LEU A 67 -35.82 -31.53 -16.07
C LEU A 67 -35.62 -32.17 -17.47
N PRO A 68 -35.74 -31.39 -18.56
CA PRO A 68 -35.55 -31.93 -19.91
C PRO A 68 -34.16 -32.53 -20.05
N ALA A 69 -34.07 -33.63 -20.79
CA ALA A 69 -32.84 -34.40 -20.92
C ALA A 69 -31.75 -33.55 -21.61
N THR A 70 -30.55 -33.53 -21.02
CA THR A 70 -29.35 -32.81 -21.47
C THR A 70 -28.71 -33.42 -22.73
N PHE A 71 -29.50 -33.94 -23.68
CA PHE A 71 -29.00 -34.58 -24.88
C PHE A 71 -29.18 -33.68 -26.11
N ALA A 72 -28.11 -32.94 -26.46
CA ALA A 72 -27.65 -32.72 -27.84
C ALA A 72 -26.36 -31.85 -27.85
N ASP A 73 -25.30 -32.25 -27.15
CA ASP A 73 -23.99 -31.56 -27.28
C ASP A 73 -23.36 -31.72 -28.69
N ASP A 74 -23.86 -32.67 -29.49
CA ASP A 74 -23.34 -32.97 -30.83
C ASP A 74 -24.03 -32.21 -31.99
N GLU A 75 -25.11 -31.45 -31.74
CA GLU A 75 -25.84 -30.68 -32.78
C GLU A 75 -25.78 -29.17 -32.63
N LEU A 76 -25.01 -28.65 -31.66
CA LEU A 76 -24.87 -27.20 -31.49
C LEU A 76 -23.86 -26.63 -32.49
N THR A 77 -24.31 -25.67 -33.30
CA THR A 77 -23.43 -24.94 -34.21
C THR A 77 -22.33 -24.23 -33.40
N PRO A 78 -21.13 -24.00 -33.97
CA PRO A 78 -20.02 -23.36 -33.25
C PRO A 78 -20.40 -22.02 -32.58
N THR A 79 -21.34 -21.27 -33.17
CA THR A 79 -21.90 -20.04 -32.61
C THR A 79 -22.80 -20.29 -31.40
N GLN A 80 -23.63 -21.32 -31.41
CA GLN A 80 -24.46 -21.69 -30.27
C GLN A 80 -23.62 -22.13 -29.05
N ARG A 81 -22.53 -22.88 -29.26
CA ARG A 81 -21.60 -23.24 -28.18
C ARG A 81 -20.94 -22.03 -27.53
N VAL A 82 -20.56 -21.02 -28.32
CA VAL A 82 -20.00 -19.76 -27.78
C VAL A 82 -21.05 -19.01 -26.97
N ILE A 83 -22.29 -18.91 -27.45
CA ILE A 83 -23.38 -18.23 -26.74
C ILE A 83 -23.68 -18.94 -25.40
N TYR A 84 -23.76 -20.26 -25.38
CA TYR A 84 -23.94 -21.03 -24.15
C TYR A 84 -22.78 -20.84 -23.16
N GLY A 85 -21.54 -20.84 -23.65
CA GLY A 85 -20.36 -20.55 -22.82
C GLY A 85 -20.41 -19.15 -22.21
N LEU A 86 -20.78 -18.13 -22.99
CA LEU A 86 -20.94 -16.75 -22.51
C LEU A 86 -22.08 -16.61 -21.50
N MET A 87 -23.19 -17.35 -21.67
CA MET A 87 -24.28 -17.37 -20.70
C MET A 87 -23.84 -17.99 -19.37
N GLN A 88 -23.11 -19.11 -19.42
CA GLN A 88 -22.59 -19.78 -18.23
C GLN A 88 -21.55 -18.92 -17.51
N ASP A 89 -20.66 -18.24 -18.26
CA ASP A 89 -19.70 -17.30 -17.68
C ASP A 89 -20.38 -16.10 -17.04
N LYS A 90 -21.43 -15.56 -17.67
CA LYS A 90 -22.23 -14.47 -17.10
C LYS A 90 -22.89 -14.91 -15.78
N ASP A 91 -23.47 -16.10 -15.73
CA ASP A 91 -24.10 -16.62 -14.50
C ASP A 91 -23.05 -16.85 -13.40
N ARG A 92 -21.87 -17.41 -13.73
CA ARG A 92 -20.74 -17.54 -12.80
C ARG A 92 -20.27 -16.19 -12.28
N LEU A 93 -20.10 -15.20 -13.14
CA LEU A 93 -19.67 -13.85 -12.75
C LEU A 93 -20.69 -13.16 -11.85
N ILE A 94 -21.99 -13.43 -12.03
CA ILE A 94 -23.04 -12.92 -11.14
C ILE A 94 -22.92 -13.54 -9.74
N GLU A 95 -22.67 -14.85 -9.67
CA GLU A 95 -22.46 -15.59 -8.41
C GLU A 95 -21.21 -15.06 -7.67
N GLU A 96 -20.09 -14.92 -8.37
CA GLU A 96 -18.84 -14.36 -7.83
C GLU A 96 -19.01 -12.92 -7.35
N ASN A 97 -19.75 -12.09 -8.11
CA ASN A 97 -20.05 -10.72 -7.70
C ASN A 97 -20.90 -10.67 -6.43
N ARG A 98 -21.82 -11.63 -6.25
CA ARG A 98 -22.65 -11.75 -5.05
C ARG A 98 -21.80 -12.13 -3.83
N ALA A 99 -20.96 -13.16 -3.96
CA ALA A 99 -20.04 -13.57 -2.91
C ALA A 99 -19.09 -12.44 -2.50
N LEU A 100 -18.52 -11.72 -3.48
CA LEU A 100 -17.66 -10.56 -3.20
C LEU A 100 -18.40 -9.43 -2.47
N LYS A 101 -19.68 -9.19 -2.78
CA LYS A 101 -20.48 -8.19 -2.06
C LYS A 101 -20.74 -8.60 -0.61
N GLU A 102 -21.03 -9.87 -0.37
CA GLU A 102 -21.22 -10.42 0.98
C GLU A 102 -19.94 -10.32 1.80
N ASP A 103 -18.79 -10.68 1.22
CA ASP A 103 -17.49 -10.52 1.86
C ASP A 103 -17.20 -9.05 2.20
N LEU A 104 -17.48 -8.14 1.26
CA LEU A 104 -17.27 -6.71 1.45
C LEU A 104 -18.16 -6.16 2.58
N GLU A 105 -19.40 -6.63 2.69
CA GLU A 105 -20.31 -6.26 3.76
C GLU A 105 -19.86 -6.79 5.12
N LYS A 106 -19.38 -8.04 5.17
CA LYS A 106 -18.78 -8.64 6.38
C LYS A 106 -17.51 -7.91 6.82
N LEU A 107 -16.63 -7.58 5.89
CA LEU A 107 -15.41 -6.80 6.15
C LEU A 107 -15.76 -5.39 6.64
N ARG A 108 -16.77 -4.74 6.07
CA ARG A 108 -17.26 -3.43 6.55
C ARG A 108 -17.78 -3.51 7.98
N GLN A 109 -18.53 -4.56 8.31
CA GLN A 109 -19.01 -4.78 9.69
C GLN A 109 -17.85 -5.00 10.66
N GLN A 110 -16.85 -5.82 10.30
CA GLN A 110 -15.66 -6.02 11.13
C GLN A 110 -14.87 -4.72 11.34
N VAL A 111 -14.72 -3.89 10.30
CA VAL A 111 -14.07 -2.58 10.43
C VAL A 111 -14.86 -1.66 11.36
N ALA A 112 -16.18 -1.63 11.24
CA ALA A 112 -17.03 -0.83 12.12
C ALA A 112 -16.94 -1.28 13.58
N GLU A 113 -16.97 -2.59 13.83
CA GLU A 113 -16.81 -3.19 15.17
C GLU A 113 -15.43 -2.88 15.76
N LEU A 114 -14.36 -3.00 14.97
CA LEU A 114 -13.01 -2.63 15.40
C LEU A 114 -12.88 -1.13 15.68
N GLN A 115 -13.54 -0.28 14.90
CA GLN A 115 -13.56 1.17 15.15
C GLN A 115 -14.32 1.50 16.43
N GLU A 116 -15.47 0.86 16.67
CA GLU A 116 -16.25 1.01 17.90
C GLU A 116 -15.46 0.52 19.12
N TYR A 117 -14.79 -0.64 19.01
CA TYR A 117 -13.89 -1.17 20.03
C TYR A 117 -12.74 -0.20 20.32
N ARG A 118 -12.12 0.40 19.29
CA ARG A 118 -11.10 1.43 19.49
C ARG A 118 -11.68 2.63 20.24
N GLN A 119 -12.83 3.16 19.81
CA GLN A 119 -13.44 4.34 20.44
C GLN A 119 -13.84 4.11 21.91
N THR A 120 -14.32 2.92 22.26
CA THR A 120 -14.74 2.61 23.64
C THR A 120 -13.59 2.19 24.54
N ASN A 121 -12.58 1.50 24.01
CA ASN A 121 -11.54 0.87 24.83
C ASN A 121 -10.16 1.56 24.76
N GLU A 122 -9.88 2.42 23.76
CA GLU A 122 -8.59 3.15 23.71
C GLU A 122 -8.39 4.05 24.92
N ARG A 123 -9.45 4.55 25.55
CA ARG A 123 -9.35 5.35 26.78
C ARG A 123 -8.79 4.56 27.97
N PHE A 124 -8.88 3.23 27.93
CA PHE A 124 -8.36 2.32 28.95
C PHE A 124 -7.16 1.50 28.45
N ALA A 125 -6.76 1.68 27.20
CA ALA A 125 -5.56 1.05 26.68
C ALA A 125 -4.34 1.69 27.35
N PRO A 126 -3.37 0.89 27.83
CA PRO A 126 -2.11 1.43 28.30
C PRO A 126 -1.46 2.18 27.13
N GLU A 127 -0.91 3.35 27.43
CA GLU A 127 -0.18 4.16 26.48
C GLU A 127 0.88 3.32 25.77
N THR A 128 0.96 3.46 24.44
CA THR A 128 2.01 2.78 23.68
C THR A 128 3.36 3.40 23.98
N PHE A 129 4.44 2.62 23.84
CA PHE A 129 5.78 3.12 24.11
C PHE A 129 6.16 4.35 23.26
N ASP A 130 5.66 4.44 22.02
CA ASP A 130 5.94 5.61 21.18
C ASP A 130 5.11 6.84 21.60
N GLU A 131 3.93 6.65 22.18
CA GLU A 131 3.16 7.74 22.81
C GLU A 131 3.84 8.21 24.10
N GLU A 132 4.35 7.28 24.92
CA GLU A 132 5.13 7.58 26.11
C GLU A 132 6.35 8.46 25.79
N VAL A 133 7.11 8.11 24.75
CA VAL A 133 8.26 8.90 24.30
C VAL A 133 7.83 10.31 23.84
N ARG A 134 6.70 10.45 23.14
CA ARG A 134 6.17 11.77 22.73
C ARG A 134 5.69 12.59 23.91
N ARG A 135 5.11 11.95 24.93
CA ARG A 135 4.74 12.62 26.18
C ARG A 135 6.00 13.14 26.88
N VAL A 136 7.04 12.31 27.01
CA VAL A 136 8.32 12.72 27.59
C VAL A 136 8.93 13.91 26.83
N GLU A 137 8.94 13.92 25.49
CA GLU A 137 9.38 15.08 24.69
C GLU A 137 8.57 16.34 25.04
N THR A 138 7.25 16.20 25.12
CA THR A 138 6.35 17.34 25.39
C THR A 138 6.54 17.89 26.81
N ASP A 139 6.60 17.00 27.80
CA ASP A 139 6.78 17.34 29.20
C ASP A 139 8.14 18.01 29.42
N LEU A 140 9.22 17.47 28.84
CA LEU A 140 10.54 18.06 28.90
C LEU A 140 10.57 19.44 28.23
N ARG A 141 9.96 19.59 27.05
CA ARG A 141 9.89 20.90 26.39
C ARG A 141 9.18 21.93 27.27
N THR A 142 8.05 21.55 27.88
CA THR A 142 7.31 22.42 28.79
C THR A 142 8.08 22.72 30.08
N TYR A 143 8.77 21.72 30.64
CA TYR A 143 9.60 21.87 31.82
C TYR A 143 10.78 22.81 31.57
N LEU A 144 11.55 22.55 30.51
CA LEU A 144 12.70 23.39 30.13
C LEU A 144 12.27 24.83 29.85
N GLY A 145 11.19 25.04 29.12
CA GLY A 145 10.69 26.40 28.81
C GLY A 145 10.22 27.21 30.03
N ARG A 146 10.11 26.61 31.22
CA ARG A 146 9.78 27.31 32.47
C ARG A 146 11.01 27.61 33.33
N LEU A 147 12.16 27.05 33.00
CA LEU A 147 13.39 27.24 33.76
C LEU A 147 14.08 28.54 33.34
N PRO A 148 14.56 29.36 34.30
CA PRO A 148 15.29 30.59 33.98
C PRO A 148 16.58 30.31 33.21
N GLU A 149 17.23 29.16 33.45
CA GLU A 149 18.44 28.75 32.71
C GLU A 149 18.16 28.52 31.21
N ALA A 150 16.90 28.31 30.83
CA ALA A 150 16.51 28.07 29.45
C ALA A 150 16.29 29.37 28.64
N GLU A 151 16.21 30.53 29.28
CA GLU A 151 15.95 31.83 28.61
C GLU A 151 17.00 32.20 27.56
N ARG A 152 18.22 31.66 27.71
CA ARG A 152 19.31 31.86 26.73
C ARG A 152 19.14 31.07 25.43
N PHE A 153 18.27 30.07 25.40
CA PHE A 153 18.05 29.22 24.24
C PHE A 153 16.85 29.69 23.42
N SER A 154 16.95 29.57 22.10
CA SER A 154 15.81 29.79 21.22
C SER A 154 14.77 28.69 21.41
N ASN A 155 13.51 28.95 21.05
CA ASN A 155 12.45 27.92 21.06
C ASN A 155 12.86 26.68 20.25
N LEU A 156 13.56 26.87 19.12
CA LEU A 156 14.02 25.77 18.28
C LEU A 156 15.11 24.95 18.98
N ARG A 157 16.00 25.58 19.75
CA ARG A 157 16.97 24.86 20.58
C ARG A 157 16.29 24.11 21.71
N ILE A 158 15.29 24.69 22.38
CA ILE A 158 14.49 23.98 23.39
C ILE A 158 13.81 22.74 22.78
N GLU A 159 13.34 22.83 21.54
CA GLU A 159 12.82 21.66 20.81
C GLU A 159 13.91 20.60 20.55
N ILE A 160 15.11 21.00 20.13
CA ILE A 160 16.25 20.07 19.94
C ILE A 160 16.61 19.38 21.26
N MET A 161 16.69 20.14 22.35
CA MET A 161 17.00 19.64 23.69
C MET A 161 15.99 18.58 24.13
N ALA A 162 14.69 18.85 23.96
CA ALA A 162 13.62 17.92 24.29
C ALA A 162 13.63 16.68 23.38
N ALA A 163 13.78 16.87 22.06
CA ALA A 163 13.81 15.77 21.09
C ALA A 163 15.01 14.83 21.31
N ALA A 164 16.20 15.37 21.56
CA ALA A 164 17.38 14.57 21.87
C ALA A 164 17.19 13.77 23.16
N SER A 165 16.62 14.40 24.19
CA SER A 165 16.37 13.75 25.48
C SER A 165 15.35 12.61 25.35
N ALA A 166 14.29 12.81 24.58
CA ALA A 166 13.30 11.78 24.30
C ALA A 166 13.87 10.61 23.49
N GLU A 167 14.79 10.87 22.56
CA GLU A 167 15.48 9.83 21.81
C GLU A 167 16.46 9.01 22.69
N GLU A 168 17.21 9.64 23.58
CA GLU A 168 18.05 8.89 24.54
C GLU A 168 17.22 8.12 25.57
N TYR A 169 16.09 8.68 26.02
CA TYR A 169 15.10 7.94 26.80
C TYR A 169 14.60 6.70 26.06
N ARG A 170 14.20 6.87 24.79
CA ARG A 170 13.76 5.79 23.91
C ARG A 170 14.82 4.69 23.83
N ARG A 171 16.08 5.05 23.60
CA ARG A 171 17.21 4.10 23.50
C ARG A 171 17.41 3.35 24.80
N PHE A 172 17.50 4.05 25.92
CA PHE A 172 17.77 3.44 27.23
C PHE A 172 16.66 2.47 27.66
N VAL A 173 15.39 2.90 27.60
CA VAL A 173 14.27 2.06 28.01
C VAL A 173 14.08 0.89 27.05
N ARG A 174 14.34 1.05 25.75
CA ARG A 174 14.33 -0.09 24.80
C ARG A 174 15.41 -1.12 25.11
N GLN A 175 16.59 -0.68 25.54
CA GLN A 175 17.70 -1.56 25.90
C GLN A 175 17.44 -2.31 27.22
N HIS A 176 16.74 -1.69 28.17
CA HIS A 176 16.53 -2.23 29.52
C HIS A 176 15.05 -2.49 29.85
N ARG A 177 14.23 -2.85 28.85
CA ARG A 177 12.75 -2.98 28.98
C ARG A 177 12.25 -3.80 30.16
N LEU A 178 13.02 -4.82 30.56
CA LEU A 178 12.64 -5.74 31.65
C LEU A 178 13.16 -5.30 33.03
N MET A 179 14.07 -4.32 33.08
CA MET A 179 14.75 -3.87 34.29
C MET A 179 14.28 -2.48 34.76
N VAL A 180 13.71 -1.67 33.87
CA VAL A 180 13.28 -0.29 34.18
C VAL A 180 11.80 -0.27 34.53
N ASP A 181 11.50 -0.05 35.81
CA ASP A 181 10.14 0.07 36.32
C ASP A 181 9.57 1.50 36.15
N SER A 182 8.36 1.77 36.64
CA SER A 182 7.76 3.11 36.54
C SER A 182 8.50 4.16 37.38
N VAL A 183 9.06 3.78 38.51
CA VAL A 183 9.80 4.68 39.41
C VAL A 183 11.11 5.10 38.76
N ASP A 184 11.82 4.15 38.14
CA ASP A 184 13.06 4.40 37.41
C ASP A 184 12.81 5.36 36.25
N ARG A 185 11.71 5.17 35.51
CA ARG A 185 11.30 6.09 34.41
C ARG A 185 11.10 7.51 34.93
N ASP A 186 10.42 7.67 36.05
CA ASP A 186 10.19 8.98 36.65
C ASP A 186 11.50 9.64 37.10
N VAL A 187 12.43 8.87 37.66
CA VAL A 187 13.76 9.37 38.03
C VAL A 187 14.53 9.81 36.80
N ILE A 188 14.52 9.01 35.73
CA ILE A 188 15.19 9.33 34.47
C ILE A 188 14.64 10.66 33.92
N VAL A 189 13.32 10.76 33.76
CA VAL A 189 12.66 11.92 33.15
C VAL A 189 12.87 13.19 33.96
N ASN A 190 12.73 13.13 35.28
CA ASN A 190 12.73 14.33 36.12
C ASN A 190 14.13 14.73 36.62
N ARG A 191 15.08 13.78 36.73
CA ARG A 191 16.40 14.04 37.33
C ARG A 191 17.53 13.99 36.31
N GLN A 192 17.52 13.05 35.39
CA GLN A 192 18.66 12.80 34.49
C GLN A 192 18.51 13.55 33.16
N LEU A 193 17.33 13.49 32.55
CA LEU A 193 17.09 14.09 31.23
C LEU A 193 17.24 15.62 31.22
N PRO A 194 16.86 16.41 32.24
CA PRO A 194 17.04 17.86 32.18
C PRO A 194 18.50 18.30 32.09
N GLY A 195 19.40 17.65 32.84
CA GLY A 195 20.83 17.94 32.79
C GLY A 195 21.42 17.60 31.41
N PHE A 196 21.02 16.46 30.84
CA PHE A 196 21.38 16.11 29.47
C PHE A 196 20.83 17.11 28.45
N ALA A 197 19.59 17.54 28.60
CA ALA A 197 18.95 18.51 27.72
C ALA A 197 19.73 19.83 27.66
N PHE A 198 20.19 20.35 28.80
CA PHE A 198 21.03 21.56 28.82
C PHE A 198 22.38 21.37 28.12
N CYS A 199 23.04 20.22 28.33
CA CYS A 199 24.26 19.87 27.60
C CYS A 199 24.02 19.84 26.08
N VAL A 200 22.90 19.26 25.64
CA VAL A 200 22.50 19.24 24.22
C VAL A 200 22.24 20.65 23.69
N GLY A 201 21.64 21.54 24.48
CA GLY A 201 21.41 22.93 24.08
C GLY A 201 22.72 23.65 23.74
N ASP A 202 23.74 23.47 24.59
CA ASP A 202 25.09 24.01 24.38
C ASP A 202 25.78 23.36 23.17
N ALA A 203 25.66 22.04 23.05
CA ALA A 203 26.22 21.31 21.92
C ALA A 203 25.57 21.73 20.58
N ALA A 204 24.25 21.92 20.56
CA ALA A 204 23.51 22.34 19.38
C ALA A 204 23.87 23.76 18.94
N GLU A 205 24.14 24.65 19.90
CA GLU A 205 24.66 26.00 19.62
C GLU A 205 26.04 25.96 18.93
N ILE A 206 26.88 24.98 19.25
CA ILE A 206 28.21 24.82 18.64
C ILE A 206 28.12 24.13 17.27
N ALA A 207 27.26 23.11 17.13
CA ALA A 207 27.18 22.30 15.91
C ALA A 207 26.36 22.95 14.78
N THR A 208 25.48 23.90 15.08
CA THR A 208 24.60 24.51 14.08
C THR A 208 24.97 25.96 13.82
N ASN A 209 25.03 26.32 12.54
CA ASN A 209 25.38 27.66 12.08
C ASN A 209 24.16 28.46 11.60
N SER A 210 23.00 27.81 11.46
CA SER A 210 21.77 28.46 11.01
C SER A 210 20.51 27.81 11.56
N ALA A 211 19.41 28.56 11.58
CA ALA A 211 18.10 28.03 11.94
C ALA A 211 17.61 26.91 10.99
N SER A 212 18.17 26.81 9.77
CA SER A 212 17.88 25.70 8.85
C SER A 212 18.51 24.41 9.36
N GLU A 213 19.77 24.47 9.81
CA GLU A 213 20.47 23.33 10.40
C GLU A 213 19.83 22.89 11.72
N GLU A 214 19.44 23.83 12.57
CA GLU A 214 18.68 23.52 13.80
C GLU A 214 17.39 22.73 13.50
N ARG A 215 16.64 23.10 12.44
CA ARG A 215 15.44 22.34 12.04
C ARG A 215 15.79 20.94 11.51
N MET A 216 16.86 20.81 10.72
CA MET A 216 17.32 19.51 10.24
C MET A 216 17.72 18.59 11.40
N VAL A 217 18.43 19.14 12.40
CA VAL A 217 18.78 18.41 13.63
C VAL A 217 17.54 18.00 14.41
N ALA A 218 16.58 18.90 14.62
CA ALA A 218 15.33 18.57 15.31
C ALA A 218 14.54 17.45 14.60
N GLN A 219 14.50 17.45 13.26
CA GLN A 219 13.85 16.40 12.48
C GLN A 219 14.62 15.08 12.54
N TYR A 220 15.95 15.13 12.42
CA TYR A 220 16.83 13.97 12.58
C TYR A 220 16.63 13.27 13.92
N LEU A 221 16.60 14.03 15.02
CA LEU A 221 16.45 13.47 16.37
C LEU A 221 15.09 12.76 16.57
N ARG A 222 14.01 13.27 15.96
CA ARG A 222 12.69 12.65 16.07
C ARG A 222 12.54 11.41 15.18
N ALA A 223 13.04 11.49 13.94
CA ALA A 223 12.88 10.45 12.92
C ALA A 223 13.95 9.36 12.99
N GLY A 224 15.13 9.65 13.54
CA GLY A 224 16.30 8.77 13.50
C GLY A 224 16.91 8.63 12.10
N ASP A 225 16.52 9.47 11.14
CA ASP A 225 16.93 9.35 9.74
C ASP A 225 18.15 10.21 9.41
N SER A 226 19.31 9.55 9.30
CA SER A 226 20.58 10.19 8.97
C SER A 226 20.65 10.84 7.58
N SER A 227 19.68 10.56 6.69
CA SER A 227 19.58 11.20 5.37
C SER A 227 19.17 12.68 5.44
N LEU A 228 18.58 13.09 6.57
CA LEU A 228 18.14 14.46 6.82
C LEU A 228 19.30 15.42 7.14
N LEU A 229 20.48 14.89 7.47
CA LEU A 229 21.66 15.70 7.80
C LEU A 229 22.67 15.69 6.66
N THR A 230 23.31 16.84 6.45
CA THR A 230 24.50 16.90 5.59
C THR A 230 25.66 16.17 6.27
N ALA A 231 26.57 15.60 5.47
CA ALA A 231 27.75 14.91 5.99
C ALA A 231 28.65 15.73 6.95
N PRO A 232 28.86 17.06 6.77
CA PRO A 232 29.56 17.86 7.78
C PRO A 232 28.73 18.02 9.06
N LEU A 233 27.47 18.45 8.95
CA LEU A 233 26.60 18.68 10.11
C LEU A 233 26.44 17.42 10.98
N ARG A 234 26.35 16.24 10.34
CA ARG A 234 26.30 14.97 11.08
C ARG A 234 27.57 14.72 11.90
N ARG A 235 28.75 14.94 11.31
CA ARG A 235 30.04 14.74 12.00
C ARG A 235 30.21 15.73 13.14
N ASP A 236 29.83 16.98 12.93
CA ASP A 236 29.89 18.01 13.97
C ASP A 236 28.94 17.65 15.12
N LEU A 237 27.70 17.27 14.79
CA LEU A 237 26.69 16.85 15.77
C LEU A 237 27.14 15.63 16.59
N GLU A 238 27.67 14.59 15.94
CA GLU A 238 28.18 13.39 16.63
C GLU A 238 29.31 13.75 17.61
N THR A 239 30.23 14.62 17.18
CA THR A 239 31.37 15.06 17.99
C THR A 239 30.93 15.83 19.23
N VAL A 240 29.95 16.73 19.10
CA VAL A 240 29.49 17.55 20.23
C VAL A 240 28.51 16.84 21.15
N LEU A 241 27.74 15.86 20.66
CA LEU A 241 26.75 15.14 21.45
C LEU A 241 27.35 13.98 22.25
N GLU A 242 28.43 13.37 21.77
CA GLU A 242 29.05 12.22 22.42
C GLU A 242 29.41 12.49 23.90
N PRO A 243 30.02 13.62 24.30
CA PRO A 243 30.28 13.93 25.70
C PRO A 243 29.00 13.98 26.56
N CYS A 244 27.92 14.58 26.03
CA CYS A 244 26.63 14.66 26.73
C CYS A 244 26.01 13.26 26.91
N GLN A 245 26.07 12.42 25.88
CA GLN A 245 25.57 11.06 25.92
C GLN A 245 26.34 10.19 26.92
N LEU A 246 27.67 10.34 26.95
CA LEU A 246 28.51 9.61 27.92
C LEU A 246 28.21 10.01 29.36
N ALA A 247 28.00 11.31 29.62
CA ALA A 247 27.61 11.79 30.95
C ALA A 247 26.24 11.23 31.37
N LEU A 248 25.26 11.24 30.46
CA LEU A 248 23.94 10.68 30.71
C LEU A 248 24.02 9.17 31.00
N ARG A 249 24.74 8.39 30.18
CA ARG A 249 24.88 6.93 30.37
C ARG A 249 25.44 6.58 31.74
N LYS A 250 26.48 7.29 32.20
CA LYS A 250 27.04 7.11 33.55
C LYS A 250 26.02 7.41 34.64
N ALA A 251 25.18 8.43 34.44
CA ALA A 251 24.14 8.78 35.40
C ALA A 251 23.01 7.72 35.43
N LEU A 252 22.66 7.18 34.26
CA LEU A 252 21.65 6.11 34.14
C LEU A 252 22.13 4.79 34.74
N GLU A 253 23.41 4.45 34.65
CA GLU A 253 24.00 3.27 35.32
C GLU A 253 23.83 3.30 36.84
N SER A 254 23.72 4.49 37.45
CA SER A 254 23.46 4.63 38.90
C SER A 254 21.98 4.52 39.29
N THR A 255 21.09 4.40 38.30
CA THR A 255 19.64 4.29 38.48
C THR A 255 19.17 2.83 38.38
N LEU A 256 19.96 1.95 37.74
CA LEU A 256 19.76 0.49 37.68
C LEU A 256 20.38 -0.20 38.91
#